data_AF-A0A7J4I0Y4-F1
#
_entry.id   AF-A0A7J4I0Y4-F1
#
_cell.length_a   1.000
_cell.length_b   1.000
_cell.length_c   1.000
_cell.angle_alpha   90.00
_cell.angle_beta   90.00
_cell.angle_gamma   90.00
#
_symmetry.space_group_name_H-M   'P 1'
#
loop_
_entity.id
_entity.type
_entity.pdbx_description
1 polymer ?
#
loop_
_entity_poly.entity_id
_entity_poly.type
_entity_poly.pdbx_seq_one_letter_code
_entity_poly.pdbx_strand_id
1 'polypeptide(L)'
;MIYSKRIEHDRIFLEYLDFVRGKVAYYQPLIEERTGLDLGKIGVKESHKLLEDKLKYWLNDEEIPLWLRLMLLPFTMVLSNQKIKSTILAIKFKENIYIPEDNYSINILKDELSGKKQETDQIVVHELTHEVWFGLGGNKSDKEMIQEGYALYGEMNWFEDFYPSGKHSLKNLPPIEDLRYKQEIEQLVKLHGEQILFDIPRDWKEYLE
;
A
#
# COMPACT_ATOMS: atom_id res chain seq x y z
N MET A 1 32.70 16.13 -2.54
CA MET A 1 31.99 15.37 -3.59
C MET A 1 30.97 14.36 -3.05
N ILE A 2 31.07 13.87 -1.80
CA ILE A 2 30.07 12.96 -1.19
C ILE A 2 28.81 13.73 -0.73
N TYR A 3 28.99 14.91 -0.13
CA TYR A 3 27.88 15.74 0.34
C TYR A 3 26.94 16.22 -0.78
N SER A 4 27.47 16.56 -1.96
CA SER A 4 26.65 17.02 -3.09
C SER A 4 25.75 15.92 -3.66
N LYS A 5 26.24 14.67 -3.69
CA LYS A 5 25.47 13.51 -4.16
C LYS A 5 24.32 13.15 -3.22
N ARG A 6 24.51 13.32 -1.90
CA ARG A 6 23.46 13.09 -0.90
C ARG A 6 22.36 14.14 -0.98
N ILE A 7 22.72 15.41 -1.10
CA ILE A 7 21.74 16.50 -1.25
C ILE A 7 20.88 16.32 -2.52
N GLU A 8 21.49 15.89 -3.63
CA GLU A 8 20.78 15.61 -4.87
C GLU A 8 19.83 14.41 -4.75
N HIS A 9 20.27 13.35 -4.07
CA HIS A 9 19.46 12.18 -3.76
C HIS A 9 18.22 12.54 -2.93
N ASP A 10 18.43 13.24 -1.80
CA ASP A 10 17.34 13.64 -0.90
C ASP A 10 16.32 14.52 -1.62
N ARG A 11 16.77 15.42 -2.50
CA ARG A 11 15.88 16.26 -3.31
C ARG A 11 15.02 15.42 -4.27
N ILE A 12 15.64 14.52 -5.02
CA ILE A 12 14.91 13.67 -5.99
C ILE A 12 13.90 12.76 -5.26
N PHE A 13 14.25 12.28 -4.07
CA PHE A 13 13.34 11.48 -3.26
C PHE A 13 12.14 12.28 -2.75
N LEU A 14 12.33 13.53 -2.29
CA LEU A 14 11.23 14.41 -1.93
C LEU A 14 10.31 14.70 -3.13
N GLU A 15 10.88 14.93 -4.31
CA GLU A 15 10.11 15.08 -5.56
C GLU A 15 9.27 13.82 -5.84
N TYR A 16 9.79 12.63 -5.54
CA TYR A 16 9.04 11.38 -5.72
C TYR A 16 7.88 11.26 -4.72
N LEU A 17 8.08 11.64 -3.46
CA LEU A 17 6.98 11.67 -2.48
C LEU A 17 5.87 12.63 -2.92
N ASP A 18 6.22 13.81 -3.41
CA ASP A 18 5.25 14.78 -3.92
C ASP A 18 4.53 14.26 -5.17
N PHE A 19 5.24 13.55 -6.04
CA PHE A 19 4.64 12.88 -7.18
C PHE A 19 3.61 11.83 -6.74
N VAL A 20 3.95 10.95 -5.79
CA VAL A 20 3.02 9.97 -5.22
C VAL A 20 1.82 10.64 -4.55
N ARG A 21 2.03 11.74 -3.80
CA ARG A 21 0.92 12.54 -3.23
C ARG A 21 -0.03 13.06 -4.30
N GLY A 22 0.52 13.53 -5.42
CA GLY A 22 -0.28 13.96 -6.57
C GLY A 22 -1.13 12.83 -7.15
N LYS A 23 -0.56 11.61 -7.24
CA LYS A 23 -1.30 10.42 -7.69
C LYS A 23 -2.39 10.00 -6.70
N VAL A 24 -2.11 10.00 -5.39
CA VAL A 24 -3.13 9.74 -4.35
C VAL A 24 -4.29 10.73 -4.48
N ALA A 25 -3.98 12.03 -4.58
CA ALA A 25 -4.99 13.08 -4.74
C ALA A 25 -5.81 12.94 -6.04
N TYR A 26 -5.27 12.28 -7.07
CA TYR A 26 -5.98 11.99 -8.31
C TYR A 26 -6.87 10.75 -8.20
N TYR A 27 -6.36 9.64 -7.68
CA TYR A 27 -7.07 8.35 -7.68
C TYR A 27 -8.05 8.16 -6.53
N GLN A 28 -7.76 8.73 -5.36
CA GLN A 28 -8.64 8.61 -4.19
C GLN A 28 -10.09 9.02 -4.50
N PRO A 29 -10.39 10.22 -5.04
CA PRO A 29 -11.77 10.60 -5.32
C PRO A 29 -12.47 9.70 -6.35
N LEU A 30 -11.74 9.12 -7.31
CA LEU A 30 -12.30 8.20 -8.29
C LEU A 30 -12.70 6.86 -7.65
N ILE A 31 -11.88 6.36 -6.73
CA ILE A 31 -12.16 5.14 -5.97
C ILE A 31 -13.33 5.38 -5.00
N GLU A 32 -13.34 6.52 -4.31
CA GLU A 32 -14.45 6.94 -3.42
C GLU A 32 -15.77 7.04 -4.20
N GLU A 33 -15.76 7.63 -5.39
CA GLU A 33 -16.95 7.71 -6.25
C GLU A 33 -17.45 6.32 -6.67
N ARG A 34 -16.55 5.41 -7.09
CA ARG A 34 -16.93 4.06 -7.52
C ARG A 34 -17.46 3.19 -6.37
N THR A 35 -16.85 3.32 -5.20
CA THR A 35 -17.16 2.46 -4.03
C THR A 35 -18.23 3.06 -3.12
N GLY A 36 -18.48 4.38 -3.22
CA GLY A 36 -19.35 5.10 -2.29
C GLY A 36 -18.79 5.22 -0.87
N LEU A 37 -17.49 4.95 -0.67
CA LEU A 37 -16.81 5.07 0.61
C LEU A 37 -16.13 6.44 0.73
N ASP A 38 -16.01 6.95 1.96
CA ASP A 38 -15.09 8.04 2.31
C ASP A 38 -13.83 7.38 2.90
N LEU A 39 -12.70 7.45 2.17
CA LEU A 39 -11.45 6.85 2.60
C LEU A 39 -10.68 7.76 3.58
N GLY A 40 -11.19 8.97 3.85
CA GLY A 40 -10.57 9.92 4.75
C GLY A 40 -9.24 10.46 4.21
N LYS A 41 -8.40 11.02 5.09
CA LYS A 41 -7.15 11.64 4.64
C LYS A 41 -6.02 10.61 4.57
N ILE A 42 -5.53 10.33 3.37
CA ILE A 42 -4.39 9.42 3.16
C ILE A 42 -3.08 10.22 3.05
N GLY A 43 -2.15 9.93 3.96
CA GLY A 43 -0.82 10.51 3.99
C GLY A 43 0.19 9.73 3.13
N VAL A 44 1.23 10.42 2.66
CA VAL A 44 2.39 9.80 2.02
C VAL A 44 3.65 10.22 2.76
N LYS A 45 4.41 9.23 3.25
CA LYS A 45 5.58 9.42 4.11
C LYS A 45 6.77 8.57 3.68
N GLU A 46 7.91 8.89 4.24
CA GLU A 46 9.17 8.18 4.03
C GLU A 46 9.22 6.94 4.92
N SER A 47 9.67 5.79 4.40
CA SER A 47 9.66 4.53 5.14
C SER A 47 10.47 4.56 6.44
N HIS A 48 11.51 5.39 6.56
CA HIS A 48 12.23 5.54 7.82
C HIS A 48 11.32 6.08 8.95
N LYS A 49 10.28 6.86 8.60
CA LYS A 49 9.26 7.35 9.54
C LYS A 49 8.24 6.28 9.92
N LEU A 50 8.17 5.17 9.18
CA LEU A 50 7.30 4.04 9.54
C LEU A 50 7.66 3.48 10.91
N LEU A 51 8.96 3.38 11.21
CA LEU A 51 9.40 2.93 12.51
C LEU A 51 8.95 3.89 13.61
N GLU A 52 9.12 5.20 13.40
CA GLU A 52 8.67 6.23 14.34
C GLU A 52 7.17 6.16 14.58
N ASP A 53 6.37 5.99 13.52
CA ASP A 53 4.91 5.96 13.62
C ASP A 53 4.40 4.63 14.20
N LYS A 54 5.08 3.50 13.95
CA LYS A 54 4.83 2.23 14.66
C LYS A 54 5.15 2.37 16.15
N LEU A 55 6.25 3.02 16.50
CA LEU A 55 6.62 3.27 17.89
C LEU A 55 5.61 4.18 18.59
N LYS A 56 5.23 5.30 17.98
CA LYS A 56 4.18 6.18 18.52
C LYS A 56 2.86 5.45 18.70
N TYR A 57 2.47 4.63 17.73
CA TYR A 57 1.25 3.84 17.83
C TYR A 57 1.30 2.89 19.02
N TRP A 58 2.37 2.10 19.12
CA TRP A 58 2.54 1.13 20.20
C TRP A 58 2.65 1.82 21.58
N LEU A 59 3.35 2.96 21.66
CA LEU A 59 3.42 3.79 22.87
C LEU A 59 2.10 4.46 23.25
N ASN A 60 1.11 4.50 22.36
CA ASN A 60 -0.23 5.00 22.62
C ASN A 60 -1.28 3.89 22.73
N ASP A 61 -0.89 2.63 22.58
CA ASP A 61 -1.77 1.48 22.73
C ASP A 61 -2.18 1.26 24.20
N GLU A 62 -3.41 1.64 24.56
CA GLU A 62 -3.90 1.61 25.94
C GLU A 62 -4.03 0.19 26.52
N GLU A 63 -3.99 -0.85 25.68
CA GLU A 63 -4.13 -2.24 26.12
C GLU A 63 -2.89 -2.76 26.87
N ILE A 64 -1.71 -2.17 26.64
CA ILE A 64 -0.44 -2.60 27.25
C ILE A 64 0.02 -1.58 28.29
N PRO A 65 0.35 -1.96 29.54
CA PRO A 65 0.89 -1.03 30.53
C PRO A 65 2.18 -0.33 30.04
N LEU A 66 2.29 0.99 30.26
CA LEU A 66 3.42 1.82 29.78
C LEU A 66 4.80 1.27 30.17
N TRP A 67 4.94 0.73 31.39
CA TRP A 67 6.21 0.20 31.87
C TRP A 67 6.67 -1.04 31.07
N LEU A 68 5.73 -1.87 30.62
CA LEU A 68 6.03 -3.05 29.81
C LEU A 68 6.42 -2.65 28.38
N ARG A 69 5.78 -1.58 27.86
CA ARG A 69 6.17 -0.97 26.59
C ARG A 69 7.58 -0.38 26.65
N LEU A 70 7.92 0.36 27.69
CA LEU A 70 9.27 0.91 27.85
C LEU A 70 10.34 -0.19 27.97
N MET A 71 10.01 -1.33 28.60
CA MET A 71 10.92 -2.47 28.72
C MET A 71 11.17 -3.19 27.39
N LEU A 72 10.16 -3.31 26.53
CA LEU A 72 10.25 -4.04 25.25
C LEU A 72 10.73 -3.16 24.07
N LEU A 73 10.75 -1.84 24.24
CA LEU A 73 11.15 -0.85 23.22
C LEU A 73 12.49 -1.17 22.51
N PRO A 74 13.57 -1.57 23.20
CA PRO A 74 14.84 -1.85 22.53
C PRO A 74 14.76 -3.05 21.57
N PHE A 75 13.95 -4.06 21.90
CA PHE A 75 13.80 -5.29 21.13
C PHE A 75 12.93 -5.07 19.90
N THR A 76 11.85 -4.31 20.02
CA THR A 76 10.97 -3.96 18.90
C THR A 76 11.69 -3.11 17.86
N MET A 77 12.59 -2.21 18.28
CA MET A 77 13.44 -1.44 17.37
C MET A 77 14.41 -2.31 16.58
N VAL A 78 15.06 -3.29 17.22
CA VAL A 78 16.02 -4.19 16.55
C VAL A 78 15.32 -5.09 15.52
N LEU A 79 14.15 -5.65 15.86
CA LEU A 79 13.39 -6.53 14.98
C LEU A 79 12.78 -5.78 13.78
N SER A 80 12.31 -4.55 14.00
CA SER A 80 11.72 -3.73 12.93
C SER A 80 12.77 -3.31 11.90
N ASN A 81 14.01 -3.05 12.34
CA ASN A 81 15.12 -2.67 11.46
C ASN A 81 15.53 -3.79 10.48
N GLN A 82 15.22 -5.05 10.79
CA GLN A 82 15.50 -6.20 9.92
C GLN A 82 14.41 -6.44 8.88
N LYS A 83 13.12 -6.26 9.23
CA LYS A 83 11.98 -6.48 8.31
C LYS A 83 11.80 -5.38 7.26
N ILE A 84 12.17 -4.13 7.55
CA ILE A 84 12.00 -2.99 6.62
C ILE A 84 12.86 -3.14 5.34
N LYS A 85 13.85 -4.04 5.35
CA LYS A 85 14.75 -4.26 4.19
C LYS A 85 14.18 -5.13 3.07
N SER A 86 13.02 -5.74 3.25
CA SER A 86 12.43 -6.61 2.23
C SER A 86 10.91 -6.45 2.23
N THR A 87 10.40 -5.65 1.30
CA THR A 87 9.32 -5.92 0.34
C THR A 87 8.98 -4.62 -0.40
N ILE A 88 8.36 -4.76 -1.57
CA ILE A 88 8.42 -3.95 -2.79
C ILE A 88 7.58 -2.65 -2.73
N LEU A 89 8.11 -1.58 -3.32
CA LEU A 89 7.48 -0.34 -3.81
C LEU A 89 6.73 0.63 -2.87
N ALA A 90 6.00 0.15 -1.89
CA ALA A 90 5.43 0.97 -0.82
C ALA A 90 5.01 0.04 0.32
N ILE A 91 4.82 0.59 1.52
CA ILE A 91 4.23 -0.14 2.64
C ILE A 91 3.10 0.70 3.18
N LYS A 92 1.86 0.22 3.15
CA LYS A 92 0.79 0.87 3.91
C LYS A 92 0.86 0.56 5.40
N PHE A 93 0.67 1.59 6.21
CA PHE A 93 0.43 1.46 7.64
C PHE A 93 -0.50 2.56 8.14
N LYS A 94 -1.70 2.14 8.59
CA LYS A 94 -2.82 3.03 8.88
C LYS A 94 -3.15 3.88 7.65
N GLU A 95 -3.51 5.14 7.86
CA GLU A 95 -3.79 6.17 6.84
C GLU A 95 -2.53 6.69 6.13
N ASN A 96 -1.45 5.90 6.02
CA ASN A 96 -0.21 6.36 5.41
C ASN A 96 0.38 5.31 4.47
N ILE A 97 0.74 5.74 3.28
CA ILE A 97 1.58 5.02 2.31
C ILE A 97 3.03 5.42 2.56
N TYR A 98 3.89 4.45 2.83
CA TYR A 98 5.31 4.67 3.08
C TYR A 98 6.16 4.27 1.89
N ILE A 99 6.96 5.20 1.38
CA ILE A 99 7.83 4.96 0.23
C ILE A 99 9.26 4.68 0.71
N PRO A 100 9.90 3.58 0.27
CA PRO A 100 11.28 3.28 0.62
C PRO A 100 12.25 4.27 -0.02
N GLU A 101 13.18 4.77 0.77
CA GLU A 101 14.28 5.60 0.25
C GLU A 101 15.37 4.68 -0.33
N ASP A 102 15.16 4.22 -1.56
CA ASP A 102 16.09 3.37 -2.29
C ASP A 102 16.33 3.81 -3.74
N ASN A 103 17.40 3.27 -4.34
CA ASN A 103 17.75 3.57 -5.73
C ASN A 103 16.64 3.16 -6.71
N TYR A 104 15.78 2.21 -6.33
CA TYR A 104 14.69 1.72 -7.16
C TYR A 104 13.58 2.77 -7.27
N SER A 105 13.13 3.32 -6.14
CA SER A 105 12.14 4.41 -6.04
C SER A 105 12.59 5.66 -6.80
N ILE A 106 13.88 5.98 -6.73
CA ILE A 106 14.47 7.11 -7.47
C ILE A 106 14.46 6.87 -8.99
N ASN A 107 14.69 5.64 -9.44
CA ASN A 107 14.64 5.31 -10.86
C ASN A 107 13.21 5.33 -11.41
N ILE A 108 12.22 4.99 -10.58
CA ILE A 108 10.79 5.09 -10.95
C ILE A 108 10.40 6.52 -11.26
N LEU A 109 10.72 7.49 -10.39
CA LEU A 109 10.41 8.90 -10.69
C LEU A 109 11.00 9.33 -12.05
N LYS A 110 12.24 8.94 -12.35
CA LYS A 110 12.88 9.26 -13.64
C LYS A 110 12.16 8.60 -14.82
N ASP A 111 11.76 7.34 -14.68
CA ASP A 111 11.04 6.60 -15.71
C ASP A 111 9.61 7.16 -15.92
N GLU A 112 8.91 7.50 -14.84
CA GLU A 112 7.57 8.10 -14.81
C GLU A 112 7.55 9.49 -15.45
N LEU A 113 8.48 10.39 -15.06
CA LEU A 113 8.63 11.71 -15.68
C LEU A 113 9.01 11.61 -17.17
N SER A 114 9.66 10.52 -17.57
CA SER A 114 9.96 10.25 -18.99
C SER A 114 8.80 9.61 -19.75
N GLY A 115 7.66 9.33 -19.09
CA GLY A 115 6.48 8.69 -19.67
C GLY A 115 6.67 7.22 -20.04
N LYS A 116 7.73 6.57 -19.54
CA LYS A 116 8.09 5.19 -19.91
C LYS A 116 7.39 4.13 -19.08
N LYS A 117 6.88 4.50 -17.90
CA LYS A 117 6.28 3.60 -16.91
C LYS A 117 5.11 4.27 -16.20
N GLN A 118 4.20 3.45 -15.67
CA GLN A 118 3.06 3.82 -14.82
C GLN A 118 3.03 2.92 -13.56
N GLU A 119 4.21 2.56 -13.07
CA GLU A 119 4.35 1.71 -11.88
C GLU A 119 3.81 2.44 -10.64
N THR A 120 3.90 3.77 -10.59
CA THR A 120 3.38 4.56 -9.47
C THR A 120 1.86 4.57 -9.40
N ASP A 121 1.18 4.59 -10.55
CA ASP A 121 -0.28 4.58 -10.60
C ASP A 121 -0.83 3.28 -10.03
N GLN A 122 -0.24 2.17 -10.44
CA GLN A 122 -0.52 0.83 -9.94
C GLN A 122 -0.38 0.74 -8.42
N ILE A 123 0.77 1.15 -7.88
CA ILE A 123 1.02 1.13 -6.43
C ILE A 123 -0.01 1.96 -5.68
N VAL A 124 -0.31 3.16 -6.17
CA VAL A 124 -1.28 4.03 -5.49
C VAL A 124 -2.66 3.40 -5.49
N VAL A 125 -3.14 2.88 -6.62
CA VAL A 125 -4.45 2.23 -6.68
C VAL A 125 -4.49 0.98 -5.81
N HIS A 126 -3.41 0.19 -5.79
CA HIS A 126 -3.27 -0.97 -4.90
C HIS A 126 -3.44 -0.58 -3.43
N GLU A 127 -2.68 0.42 -2.97
CA GLU A 127 -2.70 0.85 -1.57
C GLU A 127 -4.04 1.51 -1.17
N LEU A 128 -4.66 2.23 -2.11
CA LEU A 128 -6.03 2.75 -1.94
C LEU A 128 -7.07 1.63 -1.89
N THR A 129 -6.88 0.55 -2.63
CA THR A 129 -7.78 -0.62 -2.57
C THR A 129 -7.73 -1.29 -1.19
N HIS A 130 -6.57 -1.29 -0.51
CA HIS A 130 -6.55 -1.70 0.89
C HIS A 130 -7.41 -0.78 1.78
N GLU A 131 -7.58 0.51 1.48
CA GLU A 131 -8.48 1.36 2.27
C GLU A 131 -9.94 1.02 2.02
N VAL A 132 -10.29 0.62 0.79
CA VAL A 132 -11.61 0.07 0.49
C VAL A 132 -11.87 -1.18 1.34
N TRP A 133 -10.90 -2.10 1.45
CA TRP A 133 -11.01 -3.26 2.34
C TRP A 133 -11.33 -2.88 3.79
N PHE A 134 -10.56 -1.96 4.38
CA PHE A 134 -10.81 -1.54 5.76
C PHE A 134 -12.11 -0.75 5.91
N GLY A 135 -12.46 0.10 4.96
CA GLY A 135 -13.70 0.87 4.94
C GLY A 135 -14.96 0.00 4.87
N LEU A 136 -14.86 -1.20 4.28
CA LEU A 136 -15.94 -2.18 4.21
C LEU A 136 -16.03 -3.11 5.44
N GLY A 137 -15.16 -2.90 6.43
CA GLY A 137 -15.15 -3.64 7.69
C GLY A 137 -14.15 -4.79 7.76
N GLY A 138 -13.21 -4.88 6.81
CA GLY A 138 -12.12 -5.83 6.90
C GLY A 138 -11.14 -5.51 8.02
N ASN A 139 -10.51 -6.54 8.59
CA ASN A 139 -9.66 -6.43 9.78
C ASN A 139 -8.17 -6.57 9.45
N LYS A 140 -7.32 -5.88 10.22
CA LYS A 140 -5.86 -6.02 10.07
C LYS A 140 -5.32 -7.39 10.46
N SER A 141 -6.03 -8.11 11.33
CA SER A 141 -5.69 -9.47 11.73
C SER A 141 -6.09 -10.51 10.69
N ASP A 142 -6.81 -10.11 9.64
CA ASP A 142 -7.13 -11.01 8.55
C ASP A 142 -5.86 -11.47 7.85
N LYS A 143 -5.96 -12.60 7.17
CA LYS A 143 -4.83 -13.19 6.48
C LYS A 143 -4.27 -12.18 5.48
N GLU A 144 -3.04 -11.72 5.72
CA GLU A 144 -2.34 -10.70 4.93
C GLU A 144 -2.48 -10.98 3.43
N MET A 145 -2.28 -12.24 3.04
CA MET A 145 -2.37 -12.67 1.64
C MET A 145 -3.75 -12.46 0.97
N ILE A 146 -4.86 -12.49 1.72
CA ILE A 146 -6.20 -12.24 1.15
C ILE A 146 -6.41 -10.74 0.94
N GLN A 147 -5.92 -9.91 1.87
CA GLN A 147 -5.92 -8.45 1.72
C GLN A 147 -5.09 -8.05 0.49
N GLU A 148 -3.91 -8.64 0.31
CA GLU A 148 -3.07 -8.46 -0.88
C GLU A 148 -3.77 -8.94 -2.15
N GLY A 149 -4.39 -10.12 -2.13
CA GLY A 149 -5.14 -10.63 -3.28
C GLY A 149 -6.31 -9.72 -3.69
N TYR A 150 -7.02 -9.16 -2.72
CA TYR A 150 -8.09 -8.18 -2.95
C TYR A 150 -7.54 -6.86 -3.52
N ALA A 151 -6.44 -6.35 -2.96
CA ALA A 151 -5.78 -5.14 -3.46
C ALA A 151 -5.28 -5.32 -4.89
N LEU A 152 -4.65 -6.45 -5.20
CA LEU A 152 -4.24 -6.81 -6.55
C LEU A 152 -5.42 -6.96 -7.50
N TYR A 153 -6.54 -7.52 -7.06
CA TYR A 153 -7.74 -7.56 -7.89
C TYR A 153 -8.28 -6.14 -8.16
N GLY A 154 -8.31 -5.27 -7.15
CA GLY A 154 -8.70 -3.89 -7.31
C GLY A 154 -7.83 -3.15 -8.32
N GLU A 155 -6.52 -3.26 -8.13
CA GLU A 155 -5.50 -2.67 -8.98
C GLU A 155 -5.56 -3.18 -10.43
N MET A 156 -5.68 -4.50 -10.62
CA MET A 156 -5.52 -5.13 -11.93
C MET A 156 -6.82 -5.30 -12.72
N ASN A 157 -7.97 -5.27 -12.05
CA ASN A 157 -9.25 -5.57 -12.67
C ASN A 157 -10.31 -4.53 -12.32
N TRP A 158 -10.54 -4.27 -11.03
CA TRP A 158 -11.67 -3.43 -10.64
C TRP A 158 -11.51 -1.97 -11.05
N PHE A 159 -10.29 -1.44 -10.96
CA PHE A 159 -9.95 -0.05 -11.25
C PHE A 159 -9.07 0.09 -12.50
N GLU A 160 -9.06 -0.93 -13.37
CA GLU A 160 -8.22 -0.95 -14.59
C GLU A 160 -8.51 0.24 -15.52
N ASP A 161 -9.75 0.71 -15.58
CA ASP A 161 -10.15 1.82 -16.42
C ASP A 161 -9.68 3.20 -15.91
N PHE A 162 -9.15 3.30 -14.69
CA PHE A 162 -8.59 4.54 -14.16
C PHE A 162 -7.21 4.86 -14.73
N TYR A 163 -6.52 3.88 -15.33
CA TYR A 163 -5.17 4.09 -15.85
C TYR A 163 -5.20 4.79 -17.22
N PRO A 164 -4.57 5.98 -17.37
CA PRO A 164 -4.63 6.76 -18.61
C PRO A 164 -4.06 6.07 -19.86
N SER A 165 -3.23 5.03 -19.69
CA SER A 165 -2.60 4.33 -20.83
C SER A 165 -3.13 2.93 -21.09
N GLY A 166 -4.09 2.45 -20.29
CA GLY A 166 -4.73 1.13 -20.45
C GLY A 166 -3.77 -0.06 -20.40
N LYS A 167 -2.57 0.08 -19.81
CA LYS A 167 -1.60 -1.02 -19.72
C LYS A 167 -0.99 -1.15 -18.34
N HIS A 168 -1.32 -2.28 -17.71
CA HIS A 168 -0.53 -2.84 -16.62
C HIS A 168 0.89 -3.19 -17.10
N SER A 169 1.91 -2.73 -16.38
CA SER A 169 3.30 -3.12 -16.63
C SER A 169 3.52 -4.57 -16.15
N LEU A 170 3.55 -5.52 -17.08
CA LEU A 170 3.82 -6.95 -16.81
C LEU A 170 5.23 -7.22 -16.23
N LYS A 171 6.08 -6.20 -16.04
CA LYS A 171 7.47 -6.38 -15.59
C LYS A 171 7.62 -6.53 -14.07
N ASN A 172 6.63 -6.11 -13.30
CA ASN A 172 6.63 -6.21 -11.84
C ASN A 172 5.43 -7.02 -11.38
N LEU A 173 5.32 -8.26 -11.85
CA LEU A 173 4.28 -9.16 -11.35
C LEU A 173 4.50 -9.40 -9.84
N PRO A 174 3.41 -9.39 -9.04
CA PRO A 174 3.47 -9.75 -7.63
C PRO A 174 4.05 -11.15 -7.43
N PRO A 175 4.50 -11.48 -6.21
CA PRO A 175 4.77 -12.85 -5.82
C PRO A 175 3.66 -13.82 -6.25
N ILE A 176 4.04 -15.04 -6.63
CA ILE A 176 3.10 -16.06 -7.15
C ILE A 176 1.97 -16.36 -6.17
N GLU A 177 2.25 -16.30 -4.86
CA GLU A 177 1.25 -16.54 -3.82
C GLU A 177 0.16 -15.46 -3.80
N ASP A 178 0.53 -14.19 -3.95
CA ASP A 178 -0.43 -13.07 -3.98
C ASP A 178 -1.30 -13.13 -5.26
N LEU A 179 -0.71 -13.56 -6.37
CA LEU A 179 -1.44 -13.85 -7.60
C LEU A 179 -2.47 -14.96 -7.44
N ARG A 180 -2.24 -15.95 -6.56
CA ARG A 180 -3.23 -17.00 -6.27
C ARG A 180 -4.45 -16.43 -5.56
N TYR A 181 -4.25 -15.62 -4.52
CA TYR A 181 -5.40 -15.01 -3.82
C TYR A 181 -6.14 -14.02 -4.71
N LYS A 182 -5.44 -13.26 -5.55
CA LYS A 182 -6.07 -12.45 -6.60
C LYS A 182 -6.97 -13.28 -7.52
N GLN A 183 -6.53 -14.48 -7.90
CA GLN A 183 -7.33 -15.42 -8.70
C GLN A 183 -8.55 -15.95 -7.93
N GLU A 184 -8.42 -16.20 -6.62
CA GLU A 184 -9.54 -16.59 -5.76
C GLU A 184 -10.60 -15.48 -5.70
N ILE A 185 -10.20 -14.22 -5.48
CA ILE A 185 -11.10 -13.05 -5.55
C ILE A 185 -11.76 -12.95 -6.93
N GLU A 186 -10.99 -13.11 -8.01
CA GLU A 186 -11.52 -13.10 -9.37
C GLU A 186 -12.55 -14.20 -9.62
N GLN A 187 -12.36 -15.39 -9.03
CA GLN A 187 -13.32 -16.48 -9.10
C GLN A 187 -14.61 -16.13 -8.35
N LEU A 188 -14.52 -15.53 -7.16
CA LEU A 188 -15.69 -15.07 -6.42
C LEU A 188 -16.49 -14.04 -7.23
N VAL A 189 -15.83 -13.07 -7.84
CA VAL A 189 -16.49 -12.08 -8.71
C VAL A 189 -17.16 -12.75 -9.92
N LYS A 190 -16.52 -13.73 -10.54
CA LYS A 190 -17.13 -14.49 -11.66
C LYS A 190 -18.39 -15.26 -11.24
N LEU A 191 -18.42 -15.78 -10.01
CA LEU A 191 -19.52 -16.59 -9.49
C LEU A 191 -20.68 -15.74 -8.97
N HIS A 192 -20.38 -14.64 -8.28
CA HIS A 192 -21.36 -13.85 -7.52
C HIS A 192 -21.64 -12.47 -8.13
N GLY A 193 -20.89 -12.07 -9.17
CA GLY A 193 -20.91 -10.72 -9.72
C GLY A 193 -20.05 -9.75 -8.91
N GLU A 194 -19.82 -8.56 -9.46
CA GLU A 194 -18.92 -7.54 -8.88
C GLU A 194 -19.36 -7.06 -7.49
N GLN A 195 -20.66 -7.16 -7.17
CA GLN A 195 -21.20 -6.76 -5.87
C GLN A 195 -20.54 -7.49 -4.69
N ILE A 196 -20.02 -8.71 -4.90
CA ILE A 196 -19.34 -9.49 -3.86
C ILE A 196 -18.11 -8.78 -3.29
N LEU A 197 -17.51 -7.85 -4.05
CA LEU A 197 -16.35 -7.06 -3.60
C LEU A 197 -16.67 -6.19 -2.37
N PHE A 198 -17.94 -5.89 -2.13
CA PHE A 198 -18.41 -5.14 -0.96
C PHE A 198 -18.60 -6.02 0.28
N ASP A 199 -18.77 -7.32 0.09
CA ASP A 199 -19.04 -8.28 1.17
C ASP A 199 -17.74 -8.99 1.61
N ILE A 200 -16.83 -9.28 0.66
CA ILE A 200 -15.58 -10.00 0.91
C ILE A 200 -14.80 -9.43 2.11
N PRO A 201 -14.54 -8.11 2.24
CA PRO A 201 -13.71 -7.63 3.34
C PRO A 201 -14.24 -8.02 4.73
N ARG A 202 -15.56 -8.09 4.90
CA ARG A 202 -16.19 -8.45 6.17
C ARG A 202 -16.28 -9.97 6.37
N ASP A 203 -16.63 -10.67 5.29
CA ASP A 203 -17.10 -12.06 5.35
C ASP A 203 -16.19 -13.02 4.56
N TRP A 204 -14.93 -12.65 4.30
CA TRP A 204 -13.99 -13.43 3.46
C TRP A 204 -13.86 -14.90 3.86
N LYS A 205 -13.97 -15.20 5.17
CA LYS A 205 -13.88 -16.58 5.70
C LYS A 205 -15.01 -17.47 5.22
N GLU A 206 -16.18 -16.92 4.95
CA GLU A 206 -17.31 -17.69 4.42
C GLU A 206 -17.05 -18.18 2.98
N TYR A 207 -16.13 -17.52 2.28
CA TYR A 207 -15.83 -17.78 0.88
C TYR A 207 -14.51 -18.53 0.66
N LEU A 208 -13.56 -18.39 1.58
CA LEU A 208 -12.15 -18.81 1.38
C LEU A 208 -11.57 -19.70 2.50
N GLU A 209 -12.36 -20.05 3.53
CA GLU A 209 -12.01 -21.07 4.54
C GLU A 209 -12.91 -22.31 4.43
#